data_AF-A0A2E5XD32-F1
#
_entry.id   AF-A0A2E5XD32-F1
#
_cell.length_a   1.000
_cell.length_b   1.000
_cell.length_c   1.000
_cell.angle_alpha   90.00
_cell.angle_beta   90.00
_cell.angle_gamma   90.00
#
_symmetry.space_group_name_H-M   'P 1'
#
loop_
_entity.id
_entity.type
_entity.pdbx_description
1 polymer ?
#
loop_
_entity_poly.entity_id
_entity_poly.type
_entity_poly.pdbx_seq_one_letter_code
_entity_poly.pdbx_strand_id
1 'polypeptide(L)'
;MINKIILIFFLVPNLYSFSQNNKYDPINTGVNMTVAIMSVDTLCLVGDTILALYTDNGILKYGGQTIWSGSRVAIAIWGDDTTTEEKDGFLNNEHIKWAVLKNDSLFSFSPKYKFGNNLWSPNGISIIDSLTYIY
;
A
#
# COMPACT_ATOMS: atom_id res chain seq x y z
N MET A 1 -25.83 29.32 53.53
CA MET A 1 -26.25 28.55 52.33
C MET A 1 -25.55 29.16 51.13
N ILE A 2 -24.50 28.51 50.61
CA ILE A 2 -24.03 28.63 49.22
C ILE A 2 -23.04 27.50 48.99
N ASN A 3 -23.30 26.76 47.92
CA ASN A 3 -22.90 25.40 47.68
C ASN A 3 -21.45 25.26 47.21
N LYS A 4 -20.79 24.18 47.65
CA LYS A 4 -19.58 23.65 47.03
C LYS A 4 -19.88 23.31 45.57
N ILE A 5 -19.23 23.98 44.64
CA ILE A 5 -19.19 23.57 43.22
C ILE A 5 -17.93 22.72 43.05
N ILE A 6 -18.10 21.40 42.97
CA ILE A 6 -17.05 20.48 42.54
C ILE A 6 -17.09 20.46 41.01
N LEU A 7 -16.05 20.98 40.35
CA LEU A 7 -15.87 20.80 38.91
C LEU A 7 -15.28 19.40 38.69
N ILE A 8 -16.07 18.47 38.16
CA ILE A 8 -15.56 17.19 37.64
C ILE A 8 -15.31 17.37 36.14
N PHE A 9 -14.03 17.41 35.76
CA PHE A 9 -13.61 17.35 34.36
C PHE A 9 -13.71 15.90 33.88
N PHE A 10 -14.78 15.54 33.17
CA PHE A 10 -14.81 14.28 32.42
C PHE A 10 -14.04 14.45 31.11
N LEU A 11 -12.74 14.17 31.16
CA LEU A 11 -11.94 13.86 29.97
C LEU A 11 -12.31 12.43 29.54
N VAL A 12 -13.24 12.32 28.59
CA VAL A 12 -13.38 11.09 27.82
C VAL A 12 -12.48 11.27 26.59
N PRO A 13 -11.28 10.66 26.53
CA PRO A 13 -10.63 10.53 25.25
C PRO A 13 -11.50 9.58 24.43
N ASN A 14 -12.07 10.09 23.33
CA ASN A 14 -12.60 9.24 22.28
C ASN A 14 -11.43 8.39 21.77
N LEU A 15 -11.29 7.18 22.31
CA LEU A 15 -10.48 6.13 21.74
C LEU A 15 -11.24 5.62 20.51
N TYR A 16 -11.17 6.37 19.42
CA TYR A 16 -11.32 5.75 18.11
C TYR A 16 -10.07 4.90 17.89
N SER A 17 -10.06 3.72 18.50
CA SER A 17 -9.18 2.65 18.06
C SER A 17 -9.64 2.28 16.65
N PHE A 18 -8.99 2.84 15.64
CA PHE A 18 -9.03 2.23 14.32
C PHE A 18 -8.36 0.87 14.49
N SER A 19 -9.17 -0.18 14.61
CA SER A 19 -8.71 -1.52 14.31
C SER A 19 -8.31 -1.47 12.83
N GLN A 20 -7.01 -1.41 12.53
CA GLN A 20 -6.56 -1.56 11.15
C GLN A 20 -7.07 -2.91 10.67
N ASN A 21 -7.92 -2.87 9.65
CA ASN A 21 -8.32 -4.09 8.98
C ASN A 21 -7.14 -4.48 8.09
N ASN A 22 -6.34 -5.45 8.52
CA ASN A 22 -5.15 -5.93 7.80
C ASN A 22 -5.47 -6.63 6.46
N LYS A 23 -6.70 -6.51 5.95
CA LYS A 23 -7.20 -7.17 4.73
C LYS A 23 -6.31 -6.94 3.50
N TYR A 24 -5.60 -5.82 3.44
CA TYR A 24 -4.78 -5.41 2.30
C TYR A 24 -3.28 -5.41 2.61
N ASP A 25 -2.90 -5.82 3.82
CA ASP A 25 -1.51 -5.83 4.25
C ASP A 25 -0.78 -6.97 3.53
N PRO A 26 0.37 -6.69 2.90
CA PRO A 26 1.19 -7.74 2.32
C PRO A 26 1.90 -8.52 3.44
N ILE A 27 2.26 -9.77 3.15
CA ILE A 27 3.05 -10.61 4.05
C ILE A 27 4.52 -10.19 3.95
N ASN A 28 5.19 -9.99 5.10
CA ASN A 28 6.63 -9.77 5.12
C ASN A 28 7.36 -11.12 5.04
N THR A 29 7.98 -11.37 3.90
CA THR A 29 8.70 -12.60 3.55
C THR A 29 10.23 -12.46 3.70
N GLY A 30 10.70 -11.34 4.24
CA GLY A 30 12.12 -11.07 4.47
C GLY A 30 12.92 -10.53 3.27
N VAL A 31 12.44 -10.70 2.03
CA VAL A 31 13.07 -10.15 0.82
C VAL A 31 12.11 -9.22 0.10
N ASN A 32 12.56 -8.01 -0.28
CA ASN A 32 11.71 -7.04 -0.95
C ASN A 32 12.41 -6.30 -2.10
N MET A 33 11.60 -5.62 -2.89
CA MET A 33 11.95 -4.56 -3.83
C MET A 33 11.44 -3.24 -3.27
N THR A 34 12.16 -2.13 -3.48
CA THR A 34 11.67 -0.78 -3.13
C THR A 34 11.33 0.01 -4.39
N VAL A 35 10.14 0.59 -4.44
CA VAL A 35 9.73 1.47 -5.55
C VAL A 35 9.38 2.85 -5.02
N ALA A 36 10.03 3.88 -5.55
CA ALA A 36 9.62 5.26 -5.29
C ALA A 36 8.55 5.69 -6.30
N ILE A 37 7.50 6.37 -5.83
CA ILE A 37 6.39 6.86 -6.64
C ILE A 37 6.40 8.39 -6.54
N MET A 38 6.66 9.05 -7.65
CA MET A 38 6.87 10.50 -7.66
C MET A 38 5.56 11.29 -7.76
N SER A 39 4.61 10.82 -8.56
CA SER A 39 3.26 11.37 -8.66
C SER A 39 2.22 10.31 -8.99
N VAL A 40 0.96 10.58 -8.66
CA VAL A 40 -0.19 9.74 -8.98
C VAL A 40 -1.28 10.62 -9.59
N ASP A 41 -2.08 10.04 -10.48
CA ASP A 41 -3.25 10.68 -11.06
C ASP A 41 -4.19 11.25 -9.99
N THR A 42 -4.88 12.33 -10.36
CA THR A 42 -5.89 13.04 -9.57
C THR A 42 -7.02 12.15 -9.02
N LEU A 43 -7.28 10.99 -9.62
CA LEU A 43 -8.22 10.01 -9.08
C LEU A 43 -7.81 9.52 -7.68
N CYS A 44 -6.50 9.39 -7.42
CA CYS A 44 -5.93 9.02 -6.13
C CYS A 44 -5.79 10.28 -5.25
N LEU A 45 -6.52 10.30 -4.16
CA LEU A 45 -6.53 11.40 -3.19
C LEU A 45 -5.61 11.08 -2.02
N VAL A 46 -5.26 12.11 -1.24
CA VAL A 46 -4.51 11.93 0.01
C VAL A 46 -5.32 11.01 0.94
N GLY A 47 -4.66 9.98 1.45
CA GLY A 47 -5.30 8.95 2.28
C GLY A 47 -5.75 7.70 1.51
N ASP A 48 -5.81 7.73 0.17
CA ASP A 48 -6.04 6.52 -0.62
C ASP A 48 -4.82 5.60 -0.55
N THR A 49 -5.04 4.30 -0.74
CA THR A 49 -3.97 3.30 -0.64
C THR A 49 -3.51 2.87 -2.03
N ILE A 50 -2.21 2.99 -2.29
CA ILE A 50 -1.58 2.46 -3.51
C ILE A 50 -1.14 1.02 -3.23
N LEU A 51 -1.44 0.13 -4.16
CA LEU A 51 -1.18 -1.30 -4.06
C LEU A 51 -0.28 -1.77 -5.19
N ALA A 52 0.70 -2.61 -4.83
CA ALA A 52 1.45 -3.46 -5.75
C ALA A 52 0.90 -4.89 -5.67
N LEU A 53 0.37 -5.38 -6.77
CA LEU A 53 -0.37 -6.65 -6.84
C LEU A 53 0.38 -7.68 -7.68
N TYR A 54 0.45 -8.91 -7.17
CA TYR A 54 0.92 -10.09 -7.91
C TYR A 54 -0.26 -11.01 -8.21
N THR A 55 -0.02 -12.08 -8.98
CA THR A 55 -1.06 -13.07 -9.29
C THR A 55 -0.66 -14.43 -8.77
N ASP A 56 -1.60 -15.05 -8.07
CA ASP A 56 -1.51 -16.41 -7.59
C ASP A 56 -2.73 -17.18 -8.08
N ASN A 57 -2.52 -18.21 -8.91
CA ASN A 57 -3.59 -19.02 -9.49
C ASN A 57 -4.73 -18.21 -10.15
N GLY A 58 -4.38 -17.10 -10.81
CA GLY A 58 -5.34 -16.20 -11.47
C GLY A 58 -6.03 -15.19 -10.56
N ILE A 59 -5.77 -15.23 -9.26
CA ILE A 59 -6.32 -14.30 -8.27
C ILE A 59 -5.28 -13.21 -7.95
N LEU A 60 -5.73 -11.96 -7.86
CA LEU A 60 -4.87 -10.86 -7.44
C LEU A 60 -4.61 -10.92 -5.93
N LYS A 61 -3.35 -10.79 -5.54
CA LYS A 61 -2.87 -10.76 -4.15
C LYS A 61 -2.04 -9.52 -3.90
N TYR A 62 -1.93 -9.13 -2.64
CA TYR A 62 -1.25 -7.90 -2.21
C TYR A 62 0.20 -8.20 -1.87
N GLY A 63 1.14 -7.67 -2.64
CA GLY A 63 2.58 -7.82 -2.35
C GLY A 63 3.23 -6.53 -1.85
N GLY A 64 2.53 -5.39 -1.89
CA GLY A 64 2.98 -4.13 -1.33
C GLY A 64 1.84 -3.16 -1.15
N GLN A 65 1.91 -2.30 -0.12
CA GLN A 65 1.02 -1.15 0.00
C GLN A 65 1.73 0.10 0.52
N THR A 66 1.19 1.27 0.20
CA THR A 66 1.50 2.54 0.88
C THR A 66 0.31 3.49 0.79
N ILE A 67 0.14 4.34 1.80
CA ILE A 67 -0.85 5.41 1.75
C ILE A 67 -0.28 6.58 0.94
N TRP A 68 -1.06 7.13 0.02
CA TRP A 68 -0.67 8.33 -0.72
C TRP A 68 -0.75 9.56 0.21
N SER A 69 0.38 10.25 0.37
CA SER A 69 0.50 11.42 1.26
C SER A 69 0.25 12.76 0.55
N GLY A 70 -0.11 12.73 -0.74
CA GLY A 70 -0.19 13.92 -1.58
C GLY A 70 1.15 14.36 -2.17
N SER A 71 2.23 13.69 -1.80
CA SER A 71 3.56 13.87 -2.38
C SER A 71 4.32 12.56 -2.36
N ARG A 72 5.47 12.52 -3.04
CA ARG A 72 6.35 11.36 -3.25
C ARG A 72 6.30 10.35 -2.09
N VAL A 73 6.06 9.08 -2.42
CA VAL A 73 6.06 7.96 -1.46
C VAL A 73 7.02 6.86 -1.91
N ALA A 74 7.37 5.97 -1.00
CA ALA A 74 8.07 4.73 -1.32
C ALA A 74 7.24 3.54 -0.82
N ILE A 75 7.26 2.46 -1.60
CA ILE A 75 6.55 1.22 -1.30
C ILE A 75 7.55 0.07 -1.26
N ALA A 76 7.48 -0.74 -0.20
CA ALA A 76 8.15 -2.03 -0.14
C ALA A 76 7.23 -3.08 -0.79
N ILE A 77 7.81 -3.89 -1.68
CA ILE A 77 7.11 -4.93 -2.44
C ILE A 77 7.80 -6.26 -2.16
N TRP A 78 7.09 -7.17 -1.50
CA TRP A 78 7.62 -8.42 -0.95
C TRP A 78 7.72 -9.52 -2.01
N GLY A 79 8.84 -10.24 -1.99
CA GLY A 79 9.05 -11.42 -2.81
C GLY A 79 8.42 -12.66 -2.21
N ASP A 80 8.34 -13.72 -2.99
CA ASP A 80 7.88 -15.04 -2.53
C ASP A 80 8.90 -15.67 -1.55
N ASP A 81 8.43 -16.20 -0.43
CA ASP A 81 9.23 -17.00 0.51
C ASP A 81 9.31 -18.45 0.02
N THR A 82 10.44 -18.81 -0.58
CA THR A 82 10.68 -20.17 -1.10
C THR A 82 10.71 -21.27 -0.03
N THR A 83 10.59 -20.93 1.26
CA THR A 83 10.51 -21.89 2.37
C THR A 83 9.08 -22.26 2.75
N THR A 84 8.07 -21.61 2.15
CA THR A 84 6.65 -21.94 2.31
C THR A 84 6.13 -22.72 1.09
N GLU A 85 4.99 -23.41 1.24
CA GLU A 85 4.34 -24.13 0.13
C GLU A 85 3.47 -23.20 -0.74
N GLU A 86 3.03 -22.07 -0.18
CA GLU A 86 2.08 -21.14 -0.78
C GLU A 86 2.82 -19.97 -1.42
N LYS A 87 2.25 -19.40 -2.49
CA LYS A 87 2.81 -18.18 -3.09
C LYS A 87 2.44 -16.94 -2.28
N ASP A 88 3.35 -16.45 -1.45
CA ASP A 88 3.14 -15.35 -0.51
C ASP A 88 3.77 -14.02 -0.94
N GLY A 89 4.38 -13.98 -2.13
CA GLY A 89 4.84 -12.74 -2.73
C GLY A 89 5.14 -12.82 -4.23
N PHE A 90 5.91 -11.86 -4.72
CA PHE A 90 6.30 -11.80 -6.13
C PHE A 90 7.42 -12.79 -6.46
N LEU A 91 7.28 -13.48 -7.59
CA LEU A 91 8.38 -14.24 -8.18
C LEU A 91 9.37 -13.32 -8.90
N ASN A 92 10.61 -13.76 -9.05
CA ASN A 92 11.62 -13.01 -9.78
C ASN A 92 11.17 -12.75 -11.23
N ASN A 93 11.32 -11.51 -11.68
CA ASN A 93 10.86 -10.99 -12.97
C ASN A 93 9.33 -11.04 -13.19
N GLU A 94 8.52 -11.17 -12.14
CA GLU A 94 7.07 -11.06 -12.28
C GLU A 94 6.64 -9.60 -12.49
N HIS A 95 5.66 -9.37 -13.37
CA HIS A 95 5.13 -8.04 -13.62
C HIS A 95 4.32 -7.52 -12.43
N ILE A 96 4.61 -6.28 -12.02
CA ILE A 96 3.88 -5.60 -10.95
C ILE A 96 2.61 -4.97 -11.52
N LYS A 97 1.44 -5.36 -10.99
CA LYS A 97 0.16 -4.72 -11.30
C LYS A 97 -0.11 -3.63 -10.28
N TRP A 98 -0.36 -2.41 -10.76
CA TRP A 98 -0.58 -1.26 -9.90
C TRP A 98 -2.06 -0.93 -9.80
N ALA A 99 -2.50 -0.64 -8.58
CA ALA A 99 -3.85 -0.23 -8.31
C ALA A 99 -3.92 0.79 -7.18
N VAL A 100 -5.03 1.51 -7.13
CA VAL A 100 -5.41 2.35 -5.99
C VAL A 100 -6.69 1.79 -5.39
N LEU A 101 -6.65 1.56 -4.08
CA LEU A 101 -7.83 1.25 -3.27
C LEU A 101 -8.41 2.56 -2.73
N LYS A 102 -9.66 2.82 -3.11
CA LYS A 102 -10.42 3.99 -2.71
C LYS A 102 -11.84 3.56 -2.38
N ASN A 103 -12.29 3.83 -1.14
CA ASN A 103 -13.62 3.44 -0.64
C ASN A 103 -13.94 1.96 -0.92
N ASP A 104 -13.03 1.05 -0.55
CA ASP A 104 -13.12 -0.40 -0.79
C ASP A 104 -13.19 -0.85 -2.26
N SER A 105 -13.04 0.07 -3.21
CA SER A 105 -13.03 -0.18 -4.64
C SER A 105 -11.60 -0.10 -5.21
N LEU A 106 -11.26 -1.05 -6.08
CA LEU A 106 -9.94 -1.15 -6.69
C LEU A 106 -9.95 -0.52 -8.09
N PHE A 107 -9.05 0.43 -8.33
CA PHE A 107 -8.89 1.10 -9.62
C PHE A 107 -7.51 0.76 -10.19
N SER A 108 -7.43 0.37 -11.45
CA SER A 108 -6.17 -0.01 -12.09
C SER A 108 -5.38 1.21 -12.56
N PHE A 109 -4.06 1.18 -12.38
CA PHE A 109 -3.16 2.26 -12.76
C PHE A 109 -2.00 1.72 -13.61
N SER A 110 -1.53 2.56 -14.55
CA SER A 110 -0.37 2.28 -15.38
C SER A 110 0.84 3.08 -14.88
N PRO A 111 1.99 2.44 -14.62
CA PRO A 111 3.21 3.13 -14.24
C PRO A 111 3.99 3.63 -15.46
N LYS A 112 4.49 4.86 -15.37
CA LYS A 112 5.57 5.36 -16.21
C LYS A 112 6.86 5.40 -15.39
N TYR A 113 7.86 4.62 -15.77
CA TYR A 113 9.12 4.56 -15.03
C TYR A 113 10.08 5.68 -15.42
N LYS A 114 10.71 6.29 -14.41
CA LYS A 114 11.85 7.19 -14.55
C LYS A 114 13.18 6.42 -14.48
N PHE A 115 13.21 5.36 -13.68
CA PHE A 115 14.36 4.47 -13.50
C PHE A 115 13.87 3.06 -13.16
N GLY A 116 14.60 2.04 -13.61
CA GLY A 116 14.21 0.65 -13.44
C GLY A 116 13.08 0.24 -14.41
N ASN A 117 12.32 -0.77 -14.03
CA ASN A 117 11.25 -1.34 -14.84
C ASN A 117 10.10 -1.86 -13.97
N ASN A 118 9.06 -2.41 -14.63
CA ASN A 118 7.87 -2.95 -13.98
C ASN A 118 7.96 -4.44 -13.61
N LEU A 119 9.17 -4.94 -13.38
CA LEU A 119 9.43 -6.32 -13.00
C LEU A 119 9.95 -6.36 -11.57
N TRP A 120 9.42 -7.28 -10.77
CA TRP A 120 9.92 -7.50 -9.42
C TRP A 120 11.30 -8.17 -9.47
N SER A 121 12.21 -7.72 -8.59
CA SER A 121 13.52 -8.35 -8.40
C SER A 121 13.97 -8.20 -6.94
N PRO A 122 14.69 -9.19 -6.38
CA PRO A 122 15.13 -9.16 -4.99
C PRO A 122 16.10 -8.00 -4.76
N ASN A 123 15.85 -7.20 -3.72
CA ASN A 123 16.57 -5.96 -3.40
C ASN A 123 16.56 -4.92 -4.54
N GLY A 124 15.62 -5.05 -5.48
CA GLY A 124 15.48 -4.16 -6.62
C GLY A 124 15.09 -2.74 -6.19
N ILE A 125 15.49 -1.76 -7.00
CA ILE A 125 15.09 -0.36 -6.84
C ILE A 125 14.55 0.14 -8.18
N SER A 126 13.33 0.66 -8.17
CA SER A 126 12.74 1.37 -9.30
C SER A 126 12.15 2.71 -8.87
N ILE A 127 11.97 3.61 -9.85
CA ILE A 127 11.32 4.90 -9.65
C ILE A 127 10.23 5.05 -10.70
N ILE A 128 8.99 5.16 -10.24
CA ILE A 128 7.84 5.54 -11.06
C ILE A 128 7.78 7.07 -11.10
N ASP A 129 7.88 7.62 -12.30
CA ASP A 129 7.66 9.03 -12.60
C ASP A 129 6.19 9.39 -12.32
N SER A 130 5.26 8.59 -12.83
CA SER A 130 3.83 8.80 -12.62
C SER A 130 3.03 7.49 -12.67
N LEU A 131 2.04 7.35 -11.79
CA LEU A 131 0.95 6.39 -11.91
C LEU A 131 -0.27 7.07 -12.54
N THR A 132 -0.79 6.55 -13.65
CA THR A 132 -1.95 7.11 -14.36
C THR A 132 -3.12 6.14 -14.34
N TYR A 133 -4.34 6.64 -14.07
CA TYR A 133 -5.54 5.80 -14.05
C TYR A 133 -5.81 5.20 -15.43
N ILE A 134 -6.22 3.93 -15.47
CA ILE A 134 -6.65 3.21 -16.68
C ILE A 134 -8.16 2.99 -16.59
N TYR A 135 -8.88 3.45 -17.61
CA TYR A 135 -10.33 3.31 -17.76
C TYR A 135 -10.74 1.98 -18.39
#